data_AF-A0A4U1J3R0-F1
#
_entry.id   AF-A0A4U1J3R0-F1
#
_cell.length_a   1.000
_cell.length_b   1.000
_cell.length_c   1.000
_cell.angle_alpha   90.00
_cell.angle_beta   90.00
_cell.angle_gamma   90.00
#
_symmetry.space_group_name_H-M   'P 1'
#
loop_
_entity.id
_entity.type
_entity.pdbx_description
1 polymer ?
#
loop_
_entity_poly.entity_id
_entity_poly.type
_entity_poly.pdbx_seq_one_letter_code
_entity_poly.pdbx_strand_id
1 'polypeptide(L)'
;MEILRSGPPRAAWPALVALGLCLSPGDARAVVEQTDGLVVPVQVANCPGSGNAEGCIQVGLNIGEGLAATAANNPLNAIFNAVTSPELFSIPKTNGNFGNVTVQDFIEGAGYENTFGWYNASDPTKLYAITPCADEPGSSRTVNFQTEFTAGRYLGGFIGFFLITPENAPVGNNCGSIGNVGHIYYTEQARNGDGNYVHYLLYQSKANPLAYYFGFEDLYRGGDNDFEDMFLKVTGLLAPCTPTAEICDNKDNNCDGIVDNAPVDAGGACGATDVGACAFGTVTCQNGALVCVGAVGPSPEQCNKLDDDCNGVVDDGAAGAGVACGTDVGECTYGTSQCIGGVIVCLGGKGPSLEVCNTLDDDCNGVADDETKDSGGPCGSNIGACLPGTLACVAGSIECVGGTAGTPETCNGIDDDCNGAIDDGNPGGGASCGTDVGSCEAGTEFCVGGSLVCVGAVGPGSEICDGLDNDCDGVADNLAVCPGDSKCVEGTCAEQCKFGEFPCPGGQVCKEGYCVPATCDNVTCQPGYSCTQGVCVPDNPMGSGGAGGAGGDGGAGGNGSTGGNGGGGATGTGTGASGQSNAWGLATGGGGALCAASPSHFGGRAGGAAMTLLLAASAFVARRRGPRRSA
;
A
#
# COMPACT_ATOMS: atom_id res chain seq x y z
N MET A 1 -75.04 5.22 45.63
CA MET A 1 -74.62 4.82 44.27
C MET A 1 -73.33 4.03 44.39
N GLU A 2 -73.04 3.17 43.41
CA GLU A 2 -72.38 1.86 43.60
C GLU A 2 -70.90 1.83 44.05
N ILE A 3 -70.45 0.61 44.38
CA ILE A 3 -69.44 0.32 45.41
C ILE A 3 -68.02 0.09 44.84
N LEU A 4 -67.08 0.81 45.45
CA LEU A 4 -65.66 0.53 45.75
C LEU A 4 -64.91 -0.69 45.14
N ARG A 5 -63.80 -0.34 44.45
CA ARG A 5 -62.38 -0.76 44.63
C ARG A 5 -61.89 -2.24 44.60
N SER A 6 -60.80 -2.38 43.83
CA SER A 6 -59.52 -3.11 44.07
C SER A 6 -59.40 -4.65 43.91
N GLY A 7 -58.63 -5.03 42.87
CA GLY A 7 -57.42 -5.89 43.00
C GLY A 7 -57.58 -7.43 43.01
N PRO A 8 -57.03 -8.17 42.02
CA PRO A 8 -56.97 -9.62 42.06
C PRO A 8 -55.73 -10.16 42.81
N PRO A 9 -55.85 -11.21 43.65
CA PRO A 9 -54.73 -11.88 44.30
C PRO A 9 -54.14 -13.03 43.45
N ARG A 10 -52.94 -13.47 43.85
CA ARG A 10 -52.23 -14.62 43.25
C ARG A 10 -52.89 -15.96 43.62
N ALA A 11 -52.89 -16.91 42.70
CA ALA A 11 -53.18 -18.32 42.97
C ALA A 11 -52.05 -19.22 42.42
N ALA A 12 -51.62 -20.20 43.21
CA ALA A 12 -50.54 -21.11 42.86
C ALA A 12 -51.05 -22.31 42.03
N TRP A 13 -50.20 -22.85 41.16
CA TRP A 13 -50.41 -24.12 40.46
C TRP A 13 -49.30 -25.11 40.86
N PRO A 14 -49.61 -26.38 41.18
CA PRO A 14 -48.61 -27.36 41.55
C PRO A 14 -47.87 -27.89 40.32
N ALA A 15 -46.57 -28.16 40.47
CA ALA A 15 -45.77 -28.77 39.42
C ALA A 15 -46.13 -30.25 39.24
N LEU A 16 -46.78 -30.58 38.12
CA LEU A 16 -46.94 -31.95 37.64
C LEU A 16 -45.60 -32.43 37.07
N VAL A 17 -44.94 -33.35 37.77
CA VAL A 17 -43.76 -34.05 37.26
C VAL A 17 -44.22 -35.00 36.17
N ALA A 18 -44.07 -34.59 34.91
CA ALA A 18 -44.24 -35.47 33.77
C ALA A 18 -43.10 -36.50 33.78
N LEU A 19 -43.42 -37.74 34.16
CA LEU A 19 -42.51 -38.87 34.03
C LEU A 19 -42.35 -39.18 32.54
N GLY A 20 -41.34 -38.58 31.91
CA GLY A 20 -41.00 -38.80 30.51
C GLY A 20 -40.57 -40.25 30.30
N LEU A 21 -41.52 -41.14 30.00
CA LEU A 21 -41.23 -42.45 29.47
C LEU A 21 -40.57 -42.24 28.10
N CYS A 22 -39.27 -42.48 27.99
CA CYS A 22 -38.60 -42.62 26.71
C CYS A 22 -39.07 -43.91 26.02
N LEU A 23 -40.29 -43.89 25.49
CA LEU A 23 -40.63 -44.71 24.35
C LEU A 23 -39.74 -44.25 23.21
N SER A 24 -38.79 -45.10 22.82
CA SER A 24 -38.19 -45.02 21.49
C SER A 24 -39.32 -44.91 20.46
N PRO A 25 -39.19 -44.10 19.39
CA PRO A 25 -40.12 -44.17 18.28
C PRO A 25 -39.98 -45.55 17.63
N GLY A 26 -40.82 -46.50 18.06
CA GLY A 26 -41.16 -47.64 17.22
C GLY A 26 -41.92 -47.06 16.04
N ASP A 27 -41.43 -47.33 14.83
CA ASP A 27 -42.07 -46.87 13.59
C ASP A 27 -43.59 -47.11 13.68
N ALA A 28 -44.38 -46.04 13.59
CA ALA A 28 -45.81 -46.17 13.38
C ALA A 28 -46.03 -46.66 11.95
N ARG A 29 -45.94 -47.98 11.76
CA ARG A 29 -46.11 -48.64 10.46
C ARG A 29 -47.61 -48.78 10.22
N ALA A 30 -48.11 -48.01 9.26
CA ALA A 30 -49.43 -48.23 8.71
C ALA A 30 -49.47 -49.61 8.03
N VAL A 31 -50.64 -50.24 8.11
CA VAL A 31 -50.97 -51.48 7.39
C VAL A 31 -52.22 -51.22 6.58
N VAL A 32 -52.42 -51.98 5.51
CA VAL A 32 -53.68 -51.96 4.75
C VAL A 32 -54.63 -52.97 5.40
N GLU A 33 -55.87 -52.55 5.63
CA GLU A 33 -56.94 -53.40 6.17
C GLU A 33 -58.07 -53.54 5.14
N GLN A 34 -58.64 -54.74 5.01
CA GLN A 34 -59.87 -54.98 4.26
C GLN A 34 -61.09 -54.43 4.99
N THR A 35 -62.26 -54.50 4.33
CA THR A 35 -63.53 -53.99 4.86
C THR A 35 -64.01 -54.63 6.17
N ASP A 36 -63.46 -55.79 6.53
CA ASP A 36 -63.72 -56.52 7.79
C ASP A 36 -62.66 -56.27 8.89
N GLY A 37 -61.60 -55.50 8.58
CA GLY A 37 -60.46 -55.24 9.46
C GLY A 37 -59.32 -56.25 9.35
N LEU A 38 -59.34 -57.17 8.38
CA LEU A 38 -58.22 -58.08 8.11
C LEU A 38 -57.03 -57.33 7.53
N VAL A 39 -55.85 -57.46 8.14
CA VAL A 39 -54.60 -56.89 7.62
C VAL A 39 -54.11 -57.68 6.41
N VAL A 40 -53.78 -56.97 5.32
CA VAL A 40 -53.36 -57.54 4.03
C VAL A 40 -51.94 -57.09 3.63
N PRO A 41 -51.19 -57.89 2.84
CA PRO A 41 -51.57 -59.20 2.30
C PRO A 41 -51.43 -60.32 3.34
N VAL A 42 -52.38 -61.25 3.33
CA VAL A 42 -52.33 -62.51 4.06
C VAL A 42 -51.10 -63.29 3.57
N GLN A 43 -50.46 -64.04 4.48
CA GLN A 43 -49.26 -64.80 4.15
C GLN A 43 -49.63 -66.28 3.96
N VAL A 44 -49.78 -66.70 2.71
CA VAL A 44 -49.91 -68.13 2.37
C VAL A 44 -48.57 -68.85 2.37
N ALA A 45 -48.60 -70.09 2.84
CA ALA A 45 -47.51 -71.04 2.65
C ALA A 45 -47.68 -71.77 1.30
N ASN A 46 -46.55 -72.14 0.69
CA ASN A 46 -46.38 -72.88 -0.59
C ASN A 46 -45.94 -72.07 -1.83
N CYS A 47 -45.66 -70.77 -1.67
CA CYS A 47 -45.14 -69.92 -2.75
C CYS A 47 -43.86 -70.50 -3.40
N PRO A 48 -43.79 -70.61 -4.75
CA PRO A 48 -42.64 -71.18 -5.45
C PRO A 48 -41.31 -70.51 -5.05
N GLY A 49 -40.36 -71.30 -4.55
CA GLY A 49 -39.04 -70.79 -4.12
C GLY A 49 -38.98 -70.14 -2.74
N SER A 50 -40.09 -70.02 -2.00
CA SER A 50 -40.16 -69.39 -0.66
C SER A 50 -39.48 -70.16 0.49
N GLY A 51 -39.09 -71.42 0.27
CA GLY A 51 -38.55 -72.29 1.32
C GLY A 51 -39.53 -72.55 2.49
N ASN A 52 -40.84 -72.31 2.29
CA ASN A 52 -41.92 -72.39 3.28
C ASN A 52 -41.86 -71.31 4.39
N ALA A 53 -41.10 -70.23 4.21
CA ALA A 53 -40.86 -69.22 5.26
C ALA A 53 -41.47 -67.83 4.98
N GLU A 54 -41.82 -67.52 3.72
CA GLU A 54 -42.26 -66.20 3.27
C GLU A 54 -43.49 -66.32 2.35
N GLY A 55 -44.45 -65.40 2.46
CA GLY A 55 -45.58 -65.32 1.53
C GLY A 55 -45.17 -64.75 0.17
N CYS A 56 -46.00 -64.97 -0.85
CA CYS A 56 -45.63 -64.82 -2.25
C CYS A 56 -45.25 -63.38 -2.60
N ILE A 57 -46.00 -62.38 -2.11
CA ILE A 57 -45.65 -60.96 -2.26
C ILE A 57 -44.23 -60.67 -1.77
N GLN A 58 -43.81 -61.22 -0.63
CA GLN A 58 -42.47 -60.99 -0.12
C GLN A 58 -41.40 -61.62 -1.04
N VAL A 59 -41.66 -62.83 -1.56
CA VAL A 59 -40.80 -63.48 -2.56
C VAL A 59 -40.71 -62.64 -3.85
N GLY A 60 -41.84 -62.14 -4.35
CA GLY A 60 -41.90 -61.28 -5.54
C GLY A 60 -41.13 -59.97 -5.34
N LEU A 61 -41.32 -59.31 -4.19
CA LEU A 61 -40.56 -58.12 -3.80
C LEU A 61 -39.06 -58.40 -3.69
N ASN A 62 -38.65 -59.57 -3.18
CA ASN A 62 -37.25 -59.95 -3.06
C ASN A 62 -36.61 -60.09 -4.45
N ILE A 63 -37.21 -60.89 -5.34
CA ILE A 63 -36.70 -61.13 -6.70
C ILE A 63 -36.74 -59.81 -7.49
N GLY A 64 -37.80 -59.01 -7.35
CA GLY A 64 -37.98 -57.72 -8.00
C GLY A 64 -36.90 -56.69 -7.64
N GLU A 65 -36.50 -56.61 -6.37
CA GLU A 65 -35.40 -55.75 -5.91
C GLU A 65 -34.00 -56.35 -6.20
N GLY A 66 -33.92 -57.49 -6.91
CA GLY A 66 -32.66 -58.14 -7.30
C GLY A 66 -32.02 -59.00 -6.21
N LEU A 67 -32.79 -59.41 -5.21
CA LEU A 67 -32.37 -60.30 -4.13
C LEU A 67 -32.76 -61.76 -4.42
N ALA A 68 -32.26 -62.70 -3.62
CA ALA A 68 -32.70 -64.09 -3.67
C ALA A 68 -34.14 -64.21 -3.14
N ALA A 69 -34.91 -65.18 -3.64
CA ALA A 69 -36.32 -65.39 -3.26
C ALA A 69 -36.59 -65.43 -1.75
N THR A 70 -35.68 -65.97 -0.94
CA THR A 70 -35.79 -66.11 0.53
C THR A 70 -34.92 -65.08 1.27
N ALA A 71 -34.88 -63.84 0.81
CA ALA A 71 -34.02 -62.79 1.35
C ALA A 71 -34.69 -62.02 2.50
N ALA A 72 -34.44 -62.47 3.73
CA ALA A 72 -34.94 -61.85 4.96
C ALA A 72 -34.47 -60.39 5.24
N ASN A 73 -33.73 -59.76 4.32
CA ASN A 73 -33.15 -58.42 4.46
C ASN A 73 -33.59 -57.43 3.37
N ASN A 74 -34.70 -57.70 2.68
CA ASN A 74 -35.30 -56.75 1.74
C ASN A 74 -35.74 -55.46 2.46
N PRO A 75 -35.42 -54.25 1.95
CA PRO A 75 -35.93 -53.00 2.51
C PRO A 75 -37.45 -52.81 2.34
N LEU A 76 -38.12 -53.61 1.48
CA LEU A 76 -39.57 -53.71 1.37
C LEU A 76 -40.09 -54.93 2.12
N ASN A 77 -41.03 -54.68 3.03
CA ASN A 77 -41.82 -55.70 3.69
C ASN A 77 -43.26 -55.73 3.16
N ALA A 78 -43.76 -56.91 2.80
CA ALA A 78 -45.07 -57.10 2.18
C ALA A 78 -46.24 -56.50 3.00
N ILE A 79 -46.20 -56.53 4.33
CA ILE A 79 -47.30 -55.99 5.17
C ILE A 79 -47.09 -54.50 5.45
N PHE A 80 -45.89 -54.12 5.89
CA PHE A 80 -45.61 -52.76 6.39
C PHE A 80 -45.29 -51.71 5.32
N ASN A 81 -45.16 -52.12 4.05
CA ASN A 81 -44.92 -51.20 2.93
C ASN A 81 -45.99 -51.27 1.85
N ALA A 82 -47.06 -52.04 2.07
CA ALA A 82 -48.25 -52.02 1.24
C ALA A 82 -48.95 -50.66 1.35
N VAL A 83 -49.33 -50.08 0.21
CA VAL A 83 -50.21 -48.90 0.13
C VAL A 83 -51.19 -49.07 -1.02
N THR A 84 -52.34 -48.39 -0.95
CA THR A 84 -53.33 -48.33 -2.04
C THR A 84 -53.27 -47.01 -2.81
N SER A 85 -52.20 -46.22 -2.64
CA SER A 85 -52.02 -44.96 -3.35
C SER A 85 -50.55 -44.75 -3.76
N PRO A 86 -50.30 -44.10 -4.92
CA PRO A 86 -51.28 -43.52 -5.83
C PRO A 86 -52.09 -44.54 -6.66
N GLU A 87 -53.29 -44.13 -7.09
CA GLU A 87 -54.19 -44.90 -7.97
C GLU A 87 -53.92 -44.68 -9.47
N LEU A 88 -53.23 -43.58 -9.80
CA LEU A 88 -52.95 -43.10 -11.14
C LEU A 88 -51.46 -42.76 -11.26
N PHE A 89 -50.92 -42.70 -12.48
CA PHE A 89 -49.50 -42.46 -12.73
C PHE A 89 -49.30 -41.55 -13.95
N SER A 90 -48.25 -40.73 -13.94
CA SER A 90 -47.79 -40.01 -15.14
C SER A 90 -46.64 -40.75 -15.82
N ILE A 91 -46.48 -40.51 -17.11
CA ILE A 91 -45.36 -41.04 -17.90
C ILE A 91 -44.24 -39.98 -17.93
N PRO A 92 -43.02 -40.31 -17.47
CA PRO A 92 -41.90 -39.37 -17.47
C PRO A 92 -41.57 -38.90 -18.88
N LYS A 93 -41.13 -37.65 -19.01
CA LYS A 93 -40.64 -37.09 -20.27
C LYS A 93 -39.12 -36.95 -20.25
N THR A 94 -38.51 -37.10 -21.41
CA THR A 94 -37.09 -36.80 -21.61
C THR A 94 -36.94 -36.16 -22.98
N ASN A 95 -36.35 -34.95 -23.00
CA ASN A 95 -36.24 -34.13 -24.22
C ASN A 95 -37.58 -33.98 -24.96
N GLY A 96 -38.66 -33.74 -24.21
CA GLY A 96 -40.02 -33.54 -24.73
C GLY A 96 -40.78 -34.80 -25.17
N ASN A 97 -40.15 -35.98 -25.19
CA ASN A 97 -40.78 -37.24 -25.57
C ASN A 97 -41.19 -38.06 -24.34
N PHE A 98 -42.33 -38.74 -24.41
CA PHE A 98 -42.77 -39.68 -23.37
C PHE A 98 -41.89 -40.95 -23.33
N GLY A 99 -41.61 -41.43 -22.13
CA GLY A 99 -40.80 -42.64 -21.90
C GLY A 99 -41.45 -43.95 -22.32
N ASN A 100 -40.77 -45.04 -21.97
CA ASN A 100 -41.31 -46.40 -22.06
C ASN A 100 -41.83 -46.84 -20.68
N VAL A 101 -42.92 -47.60 -20.67
CA VAL A 101 -43.35 -48.38 -19.49
C VAL A 101 -43.06 -49.85 -19.75
N THR A 102 -42.34 -50.49 -18.85
CA THR A 102 -42.07 -51.94 -18.90
C THR A 102 -42.81 -52.62 -17.76
N VAL A 103 -43.68 -53.56 -18.10
CA VAL A 103 -44.30 -54.51 -17.18
C VAL A 103 -43.45 -55.78 -17.19
N GLN A 104 -43.14 -56.30 -16.01
CA GLN A 104 -42.55 -57.60 -15.82
C GLN A 104 -43.42 -58.37 -14.84
N ASP A 105 -43.77 -59.58 -15.21
CA ASP A 105 -44.56 -60.49 -14.39
C ASP A 105 -43.64 -61.42 -13.59
N PHE A 106 -44.04 -61.74 -12.35
CA PHE A 106 -43.22 -62.45 -11.37
C PHE A 106 -43.92 -63.66 -10.75
N ILE A 107 -45.19 -63.52 -10.38
CA ILE A 107 -45.97 -64.54 -9.66
C ILE A 107 -47.44 -64.40 -10.07
N GLU A 108 -48.07 -65.53 -10.36
CA GLU A 108 -49.51 -65.67 -10.54
C GLU A 108 -49.98 -66.80 -9.61
N GLY A 109 -50.90 -66.49 -8.70
CA GLY A 109 -51.60 -67.43 -7.81
C GLY A 109 -53.01 -67.80 -8.30
N ALA A 110 -53.50 -67.06 -9.29
CA ALA A 110 -54.90 -67.01 -9.70
C ALA A 110 -55.51 -68.35 -10.09
N GLY A 111 -56.81 -68.50 -9.80
CA GLY A 111 -57.64 -69.59 -10.33
C GLY A 111 -57.94 -69.47 -11.84
N TYR A 112 -57.64 -68.31 -12.43
CA TYR A 112 -57.90 -67.96 -13.83
C TYR A 112 -56.68 -67.31 -14.49
N GLU A 113 -56.59 -67.36 -15.82
CA GLU A 113 -55.60 -66.56 -16.57
C GLU A 113 -56.13 -65.14 -16.73
N ASN A 114 -55.36 -64.15 -16.30
CA ASN A 114 -55.80 -62.76 -16.23
C ASN A 114 -55.10 -61.89 -17.29
N THR A 115 -55.69 -60.75 -17.67
CA THR A 115 -55.05 -59.76 -18.54
C THR A 115 -54.84 -58.45 -17.79
N PHE A 116 -53.60 -57.97 -17.70
CA PHE A 116 -53.28 -56.67 -17.14
C PHE A 116 -52.98 -55.62 -18.22
N GLY A 117 -53.38 -54.38 -17.97
CA GLY A 117 -53.20 -53.29 -18.93
C GLY A 117 -53.42 -51.89 -18.35
N TRP A 118 -53.44 -50.90 -19.25
CA TRP A 118 -53.56 -49.48 -18.90
C TRP A 118 -54.73 -48.79 -19.59
N TYR A 119 -55.18 -47.68 -19.01
CA TYR A 119 -56.22 -46.82 -19.56
C TYR A 119 -55.91 -45.34 -19.29
N ASN A 120 -56.50 -44.43 -20.04
CA ASN A 120 -56.37 -42.98 -19.76
C ASN A 120 -57.36 -42.61 -18.65
N ALA A 121 -56.94 -41.92 -17.59
CA ALA A 121 -57.86 -41.47 -16.55
C ALA A 121 -58.98 -40.56 -17.08
N SER A 122 -58.71 -39.84 -18.18
CA SER A 122 -59.67 -38.99 -18.91
C SER A 122 -60.60 -39.73 -19.89
N ASP A 123 -60.29 -40.98 -20.24
CA ASP A 123 -61.16 -41.86 -21.03
C ASP A 123 -60.99 -43.33 -20.59
N PRO A 124 -61.54 -43.68 -19.42
CA PRO A 124 -61.39 -45.00 -18.80
C PRO A 124 -62.20 -46.09 -19.52
N THR A 125 -62.97 -45.74 -20.54
CA THR A 125 -63.73 -46.71 -21.35
C THR A 125 -62.86 -47.42 -22.39
N LYS A 126 -61.66 -46.91 -22.65
CA LYS A 126 -60.69 -47.51 -23.57
C LYS A 126 -59.55 -48.19 -22.80
N LEU A 127 -59.53 -49.51 -22.91
CA LEU A 127 -58.58 -50.38 -22.24
C LEU A 127 -57.50 -50.85 -23.24
N TYR A 128 -56.25 -50.83 -22.82
CA TYR A 128 -55.10 -51.24 -23.62
C TYR A 128 -54.29 -52.31 -22.84
N ALA A 129 -54.47 -53.58 -23.22
CA ALA A 129 -53.74 -54.70 -22.62
C ALA A 129 -52.22 -54.57 -22.82
N ILE A 130 -51.44 -54.95 -21.81
CA ILE A 130 -49.97 -55.03 -21.87
C ILE A 130 -49.52 -56.49 -21.80
N THR A 131 -49.99 -57.22 -20.79
CA THR A 131 -49.76 -58.65 -20.57
C THR A 131 -51.09 -59.39 -20.75
N PRO A 132 -51.31 -60.07 -21.89
CA PRO A 132 -52.48 -60.94 -22.08
C PRO A 132 -52.30 -62.28 -21.34
N CYS A 133 -53.39 -63.01 -21.12
CA CYS A 133 -53.46 -64.36 -20.51
C CYS A 133 -52.41 -65.41 -20.92
N ALA A 134 -51.76 -65.25 -22.09
CA ALA A 134 -50.76 -66.18 -22.59
C ALA A 134 -49.31 -65.78 -22.23
N ASP A 135 -49.16 -64.69 -21.50
CA ASP A 135 -47.96 -64.33 -20.77
C ASP A 135 -47.98 -65.08 -19.43
N GLU A 136 -46.80 -65.46 -18.93
CA GLU A 136 -46.63 -66.33 -17.75
C GLU A 136 -45.47 -65.77 -16.88
N PRO A 137 -45.35 -66.20 -15.60
CA PRO A 137 -44.33 -65.70 -14.67
C PRO A 137 -42.91 -65.66 -15.25
N GLY A 138 -42.31 -64.46 -15.20
CA GLY A 138 -41.03 -64.15 -15.84
C GLY A 138 -41.16 -63.52 -17.23
N SER A 139 -42.37 -63.34 -17.76
CA SER A 139 -42.62 -62.56 -18.97
C SER A 139 -42.30 -61.07 -18.76
N SER A 140 -42.03 -60.37 -19.87
CA SER A 140 -41.88 -58.92 -19.85
C SER A 140 -42.37 -58.29 -21.16
N ARG A 141 -43.00 -57.13 -21.03
CA ARG A 141 -43.67 -56.38 -22.09
C ARG A 141 -43.36 -54.90 -21.91
N THR A 142 -43.07 -54.19 -23.00
CA THR A 142 -42.73 -52.76 -22.97
C THR A 142 -43.63 -51.98 -23.92
N VAL A 143 -44.30 -50.96 -23.38
CA VAL A 143 -45.11 -49.99 -24.13
C VAL A 143 -44.31 -48.71 -24.32
N ASN A 144 -44.15 -48.26 -25.56
CA ASN A 144 -43.54 -46.97 -25.88
C ASN A 144 -44.63 -45.88 -25.90
N PHE A 145 -44.74 -45.10 -24.83
CA PHE A 145 -45.85 -44.15 -24.69
C PHE A 145 -45.76 -42.95 -25.66
N GLN A 146 -44.60 -42.65 -26.23
CA GLN A 146 -44.50 -41.70 -27.33
C GLN A 146 -45.17 -42.22 -28.61
N THR A 147 -45.07 -43.52 -28.88
CA THR A 147 -45.79 -44.19 -29.97
C THR A 147 -47.29 -44.22 -29.71
N GLU A 148 -47.70 -44.54 -28.46
CA GLU A 148 -49.11 -44.51 -28.06
C GLU A 148 -49.72 -43.10 -28.20
N PHE A 149 -48.96 -42.06 -27.83
CA PHE A 149 -49.36 -40.65 -27.98
C PHE A 149 -49.51 -40.26 -29.45
N THR A 150 -48.52 -40.61 -30.27
CA THR A 150 -48.53 -40.35 -31.72
C THR A 150 -49.68 -41.10 -32.43
N ALA A 151 -50.06 -42.27 -31.93
CA ALA A 151 -51.21 -43.04 -32.39
C ALA A 151 -52.57 -42.56 -31.84
N GLY A 152 -52.60 -41.54 -30.98
CA GLY A 152 -53.82 -41.02 -30.35
C GLY A 152 -54.48 -41.98 -29.35
N ARG A 153 -53.75 -43.00 -28.88
CA ARG A 153 -54.23 -43.95 -27.85
C ARG A 153 -53.92 -43.43 -26.45
N TYR A 154 -52.72 -42.88 -26.24
CA TYR A 154 -52.38 -42.16 -25.01
C TYR A 154 -52.69 -40.67 -25.19
N LEU A 155 -53.39 -40.07 -24.22
CA LEU A 155 -53.88 -38.69 -24.29
C LEU A 155 -52.95 -37.68 -23.59
N GLY A 156 -51.79 -38.11 -23.09
CA GLY A 156 -50.78 -37.25 -22.48
C GLY A 156 -51.05 -36.80 -21.04
N GLY A 157 -52.09 -37.35 -20.40
CA GLY A 157 -52.42 -37.14 -18.99
C GLY A 157 -52.01 -38.32 -18.10
N PHE A 158 -52.69 -38.48 -16.96
CA PHE A 158 -52.51 -39.65 -16.11
C PHE A 158 -53.10 -40.93 -16.72
N ILE A 159 -52.44 -42.05 -16.45
CA ILE A 159 -52.95 -43.40 -16.72
C ILE A 159 -53.30 -44.10 -15.41
N GLY A 160 -54.29 -44.98 -15.46
CA GLY A 160 -54.51 -46.02 -14.44
C GLY A 160 -54.19 -47.40 -15.01
N PHE A 161 -54.13 -48.39 -14.13
CA PHE A 161 -53.95 -49.79 -14.51
C PHE A 161 -55.19 -50.61 -14.19
N PHE A 162 -55.38 -51.70 -14.92
CA PHE A 162 -56.49 -52.62 -14.72
C PHE A 162 -56.02 -54.08 -14.78
N LEU A 163 -56.78 -54.95 -14.12
CA LEU A 163 -56.80 -56.40 -14.29
C LEU A 163 -58.16 -56.81 -14.88
N ILE A 164 -58.20 -57.66 -15.90
CA ILE A 164 -59.42 -58.31 -16.40
C ILE A 164 -59.39 -59.78 -16.03
N THR A 165 -60.47 -60.22 -15.38
CA THR A 165 -60.71 -61.63 -15.02
C THR A 165 -61.83 -62.22 -15.88
N PRO A 166 -61.87 -63.55 -16.09
CA PRO A 166 -62.97 -64.25 -16.74
C PRO A 166 -64.00 -64.77 -15.73
N GLU A 167 -64.18 -64.09 -14.59
CA GLU A 167 -65.19 -64.48 -13.58
C GLU A 167 -66.57 -64.75 -14.20
N ASN A 168 -67.17 -65.88 -13.82
CA ASN A 168 -68.44 -66.38 -14.37
C ASN A 168 -68.43 -66.77 -15.87
N ALA A 169 -67.25 -66.83 -16.53
CA ALA A 169 -67.15 -67.34 -17.90
C ALA A 169 -67.53 -68.84 -17.97
N PRO A 170 -68.06 -69.32 -19.13
CA PRO A 170 -68.35 -70.72 -19.32
C PRO A 170 -67.11 -71.62 -19.15
N VAL A 171 -67.29 -72.78 -18.53
CA VAL A 171 -66.23 -73.78 -18.30
C VAL A 171 -65.48 -74.08 -19.61
N GLY A 172 -64.17 -73.77 -19.63
CA GLY A 172 -63.30 -73.93 -20.79
C GLY A 172 -62.85 -72.63 -21.48
N ASN A 173 -63.28 -71.46 -21.00
CA ASN A 173 -62.69 -70.16 -21.38
C ASN A 173 -62.16 -69.44 -20.12
N ASN A 174 -60.97 -69.83 -19.69
CA ASN A 174 -60.31 -69.38 -18.45
C ASN A 174 -59.43 -68.13 -18.63
N CYS A 175 -59.51 -67.44 -19.76
CA CYS A 175 -58.72 -66.23 -20.05
C CYS A 175 -59.60 -64.96 -19.97
N GLY A 176 -59.31 -64.09 -19.00
CA GLY A 176 -59.89 -62.76 -18.88
C GLY A 176 -59.31 -61.85 -19.96
N SER A 177 -60.14 -61.33 -20.86
CA SER A 177 -59.68 -60.44 -21.94
C SER A 177 -60.71 -59.38 -22.28
N ILE A 178 -60.32 -58.32 -23.01
CA ILE A 178 -61.22 -57.22 -23.42
C ILE A 178 -62.48 -57.72 -24.17
N GLY A 179 -62.42 -58.89 -24.82
CA GLY A 179 -63.56 -59.55 -25.47
C GLY A 179 -64.26 -60.63 -24.64
N ASN A 180 -63.68 -61.06 -23.52
CA ASN A 180 -64.20 -62.05 -22.58
C ASN A 180 -64.01 -61.51 -21.15
N VAL A 181 -64.81 -60.51 -20.79
CA VAL A 181 -64.75 -59.84 -19.50
C VAL A 181 -65.76 -60.48 -18.55
N GLY A 182 -65.25 -61.04 -17.44
CA GLY A 182 -66.03 -61.37 -16.26
C GLY A 182 -66.12 -60.14 -15.34
N HIS A 183 -64.99 -59.77 -14.75
CA HIS A 183 -64.84 -58.51 -14.02
C HIS A 183 -63.61 -57.70 -14.48
N ILE A 184 -63.56 -56.44 -14.08
CA ILE A 184 -62.40 -55.56 -14.29
C ILE A 184 -62.08 -54.84 -12.98
N TYR A 185 -60.87 -55.03 -12.47
CA TYR A 185 -60.35 -54.37 -11.29
C TYR A 185 -59.43 -53.22 -11.72
N TYR A 186 -59.81 -52.01 -11.33
CA TYR A 186 -59.08 -50.78 -11.62
C TYR A 186 -58.28 -50.34 -10.39
N THR A 187 -57.13 -49.71 -10.65
CA THR A 187 -56.38 -49.02 -9.60
C THR A 187 -57.11 -47.79 -9.05
N GLU A 188 -57.99 -47.15 -9.81
CA GLU A 188 -58.94 -46.17 -9.24
C GLU A 188 -60.05 -46.89 -8.47
N GLN A 189 -59.98 -46.91 -7.12
CA GLN A 189 -60.89 -47.69 -6.28
C GLN A 189 -62.37 -47.33 -6.54
N ALA A 190 -62.64 -46.05 -6.82
CA ALA A 190 -63.98 -45.54 -7.13
C ALA A 190 -64.64 -46.16 -8.38
N ARG A 191 -63.91 -46.92 -9.21
CA ARG A 191 -64.44 -47.60 -10.41
C ARG A 191 -64.91 -49.02 -10.16
N ASN A 192 -64.42 -49.69 -9.12
CA ASN A 192 -64.65 -51.13 -8.91
C ASN A 192 -66.10 -51.46 -8.51
N GLY A 193 -66.81 -50.48 -7.92
CA GLY A 193 -68.27 -50.53 -7.77
C GLY A 193 -68.81 -51.56 -6.78
N ASP A 194 -67.93 -52.24 -6.03
CA ASP A 194 -68.25 -53.34 -5.12
C ASP A 194 -68.19 -52.97 -3.63
N GLY A 195 -67.59 -51.82 -3.31
CA GLY A 195 -67.52 -51.26 -1.96
C GLY A 195 -66.19 -50.55 -1.73
N ASN A 196 -65.65 -50.70 -0.52
CA ASN A 196 -64.31 -50.24 -0.16
C ASN A 196 -63.31 -51.41 -0.10
N TYR A 197 -63.57 -52.48 -0.85
CA TYR A 197 -62.64 -53.62 -0.93
C TYR A 197 -61.32 -53.18 -1.55
N VAL A 198 -60.23 -53.76 -1.07
CA VAL A 198 -58.90 -53.55 -1.61
C VAL A 198 -58.66 -54.62 -2.66
N HIS A 199 -58.47 -54.18 -3.92
CA HIS A 199 -58.27 -55.06 -5.08
C HIS A 199 -56.82 -55.09 -5.58
N TYR A 200 -55.98 -54.19 -5.07
CA TYR A 200 -54.56 -54.21 -5.33
C TYR A 200 -53.77 -53.58 -4.18
N LEU A 201 -52.51 -53.99 -4.05
CA LEU A 201 -51.50 -53.38 -3.19
C LEU A 201 -50.34 -52.88 -4.03
N LEU A 202 -49.85 -51.69 -3.70
CA LEU A 202 -48.76 -51.00 -4.37
C LEU A 202 -47.53 -50.93 -3.46
N TYR A 203 -46.34 -51.10 -4.04
CA TYR A 203 -45.06 -50.92 -3.36
C TYR A 203 -44.11 -50.15 -4.26
N GLN A 204 -43.59 -48.99 -3.82
CA GLN A 204 -42.54 -48.29 -4.57
C GLN A 204 -41.18 -48.96 -4.35
N SER A 205 -40.50 -49.33 -5.43
CA SER A 205 -39.16 -49.91 -5.41
C SER A 205 -38.16 -49.01 -4.67
N LYS A 206 -37.24 -49.62 -3.91
CA LYS A 206 -36.14 -48.91 -3.24
C LYS A 206 -34.88 -48.87 -4.10
N ALA A 207 -34.74 -49.81 -5.03
CA ALA A 207 -33.70 -49.83 -6.05
C ALA A 207 -33.96 -48.87 -7.23
N ASN A 208 -35.23 -48.57 -7.58
CA ASN A 208 -35.58 -47.71 -8.71
C ASN A 208 -36.81 -46.82 -8.40
N PRO A 209 -36.68 -45.49 -8.27
CA PRO A 209 -37.80 -44.62 -7.91
C PRO A 209 -38.92 -44.55 -8.96
N LEU A 210 -38.65 -44.92 -10.22
CA LEU A 210 -39.62 -45.01 -11.31
C LEU A 210 -40.27 -46.39 -11.45
N ALA A 211 -40.07 -47.30 -10.48
CA ALA A 211 -40.63 -48.64 -10.49
C ALA A 211 -41.55 -48.90 -9.29
N TYR A 212 -42.67 -49.54 -9.57
CA TYR A 212 -43.70 -49.91 -8.62
C TYR A 212 -44.03 -51.39 -8.78
N TYR A 213 -44.30 -52.07 -7.68
CA TYR A 213 -44.88 -53.40 -7.67
C TYR A 213 -46.38 -53.30 -7.41
N PHE A 214 -47.15 -54.08 -8.14
CA PHE A 214 -48.60 -54.24 -7.99
C PHE A 214 -48.85 -55.71 -7.67
N GLY A 215 -49.47 -56.01 -6.53
CA GLY A 215 -50.15 -57.28 -6.31
C GLY A 215 -51.65 -57.04 -6.47
N PHE A 216 -52.34 -57.85 -7.26
CA PHE A 216 -53.79 -57.78 -7.44
C PHE A 216 -54.50 -58.97 -6.78
N GLU A 217 -55.76 -58.76 -6.42
CA GLU A 217 -56.75 -59.81 -6.17
C GLU A 217 -57.67 -59.96 -7.39
N ASP A 218 -58.14 -61.18 -7.67
CA ASP A 218 -58.96 -61.51 -8.85
C ASP A 218 -60.45 -61.81 -8.54
N LEU A 219 -60.92 -61.51 -7.32
CA LEU A 219 -62.26 -61.85 -6.83
C LEU A 219 -63.15 -60.68 -6.38
N TYR A 220 -64.40 -60.68 -6.86
CA TYR A 220 -65.38 -59.62 -6.60
C TYR A 220 -65.88 -59.66 -5.16
N ARG A 221 -65.64 -58.57 -4.40
CA ARG A 221 -65.85 -58.43 -2.95
C ARG A 221 -64.86 -59.22 -2.07
N GLY A 222 -63.63 -59.38 -2.56
CA GLY A 222 -62.48 -59.93 -1.82
C GLY A 222 -62.29 -61.44 -2.01
N GLY A 223 -61.04 -61.85 -2.12
CA GLY A 223 -60.61 -63.24 -2.25
C GLY A 223 -60.02 -63.80 -0.96
N ASP A 224 -58.91 -64.53 -1.09
CA ASP A 224 -58.06 -65.04 0.00
C ASP A 224 -57.16 -63.95 0.62
N ASN A 225 -57.01 -62.79 -0.05
CA ASN A 225 -56.38 -61.56 0.42
C ASN A 225 -54.85 -61.60 0.52
N ASP A 226 -54.19 -62.43 -0.28
CA ASP A 226 -52.75 -62.60 -0.43
C ASP A 226 -52.13 -61.84 -1.62
N PHE A 227 -52.95 -61.31 -2.55
CA PHE A 227 -52.63 -60.36 -3.63
C PHE A 227 -51.61 -60.85 -4.68
N GLU A 228 -51.34 -62.14 -4.74
CA GLU A 228 -50.44 -62.79 -5.69
C GLU A 228 -51.14 -63.35 -6.94
N ASP A 229 -52.46 -63.19 -7.09
CA ASP A 229 -53.20 -63.55 -8.31
C ASP A 229 -52.54 -63.03 -9.59
N MET A 230 -52.10 -61.76 -9.55
CA MET A 230 -51.04 -61.24 -10.42
C MET A 230 -50.12 -60.31 -9.64
N PHE A 231 -48.84 -60.68 -9.51
CA PHE A 231 -47.79 -59.83 -8.94
C PHE A 231 -46.81 -59.32 -10.02
N LEU A 232 -46.90 -58.02 -10.29
CA LEU A 232 -46.23 -57.35 -11.42
C LEU A 232 -45.27 -56.27 -10.93
N LYS A 233 -44.13 -56.10 -11.61
CA LYS A 233 -43.31 -54.88 -11.53
C LYS A 233 -43.57 -54.02 -12.76
N VAL A 234 -43.97 -52.77 -12.55
CA VAL A 234 -44.12 -51.78 -13.61
C VAL A 234 -43.05 -50.69 -13.43
N THR A 235 -42.21 -50.51 -14.45
CA THR A 235 -41.11 -49.54 -14.47
C THR A 235 -41.35 -48.48 -15.53
N GLY A 236 -40.99 -47.22 -15.24
CA GLY A 236 -41.21 -46.07 -16.12
C GLY A 236 -42.43 -45.23 -15.73
N LEU A 237 -42.78 -45.21 -14.44
CA LEU A 237 -43.91 -44.46 -13.91
C LEU A 237 -43.43 -43.35 -12.96
N LEU A 238 -44.12 -42.21 -13.01
CA LEU A 238 -44.03 -41.16 -11.99
C LEU A 238 -45.29 -41.21 -11.12
N ALA A 239 -45.13 -40.95 -9.82
CA ALA A 239 -46.25 -40.68 -8.94
C ALA A 239 -46.98 -39.41 -9.40
N PRO A 240 -48.32 -39.36 -9.30
CA PRO A 240 -49.09 -38.19 -9.67
C PRO A 240 -48.91 -37.12 -8.58
N CYS A 241 -48.10 -36.11 -8.85
CA CYS A 241 -48.23 -34.82 -8.19
C CYS A 241 -49.25 -33.95 -8.93
N THR A 242 -49.72 -32.88 -8.29
CA THR A 242 -50.54 -31.85 -8.96
C THR A 242 -49.60 -30.91 -9.70
N PRO A 243 -49.59 -30.86 -11.05
CA PRO A 243 -48.62 -30.06 -11.77
C PRO A 243 -48.82 -28.57 -11.51
N THR A 244 -47.77 -27.90 -11.05
CA THR A 244 -47.67 -26.45 -10.92
C THR A 244 -46.48 -25.93 -11.74
N ALA A 245 -46.31 -24.62 -11.84
CA ALA A 245 -45.09 -24.08 -12.45
C ALA A 245 -43.88 -24.46 -11.59
N GLU A 246 -42.75 -24.80 -12.24
CA GLU A 246 -41.52 -25.15 -11.54
C GLU A 246 -40.97 -23.95 -10.75
N ILE A 247 -40.57 -24.17 -9.51
CA ILE A 247 -39.89 -23.22 -8.64
C ILE A 247 -38.61 -23.86 -8.10
N CYS A 248 -37.65 -23.04 -7.65
CA CYS A 248 -36.39 -23.55 -7.14
C CYS A 248 -36.54 -24.08 -5.70
N ASP A 249 -37.05 -25.30 -5.54
CA ASP A 249 -37.37 -25.88 -4.21
C ASP A 249 -36.95 -27.36 -4.00
N ASN A 250 -36.11 -27.88 -4.92
CA ASN A 250 -35.62 -29.27 -4.95
C ASN A 250 -36.76 -30.31 -5.00
N LYS A 251 -37.88 -29.97 -5.63
CA LYS A 251 -38.94 -30.92 -6.01
C LYS A 251 -39.30 -30.69 -7.46
N ASP A 252 -39.73 -31.75 -8.12
CA ASP A 252 -40.40 -31.68 -9.42
C ASP A 252 -41.82 -31.16 -9.18
N ASN A 253 -42.05 -29.86 -9.35
CA ASN A 253 -43.36 -29.24 -9.11
C ASN A 253 -44.27 -29.40 -10.34
N ASN A 254 -43.68 -29.53 -11.53
CA ASN A 254 -44.42 -29.66 -12.80
C ASN A 254 -44.73 -31.11 -13.21
N CYS A 255 -44.20 -32.09 -12.48
CA CYS A 255 -44.43 -33.53 -12.61
C CYS A 255 -43.90 -34.16 -13.91
N ASP A 256 -42.84 -33.60 -14.53
CA ASP A 256 -42.24 -34.15 -15.75
C ASP A 256 -41.11 -35.18 -15.52
N GLY A 257 -40.62 -35.27 -14.27
CA GLY A 257 -39.55 -36.15 -13.82
C GLY A 257 -38.20 -35.46 -13.62
N ILE A 258 -38.09 -34.14 -13.80
CA ILE A 258 -36.82 -33.39 -13.73
C ILE A 258 -36.92 -32.24 -12.72
N VAL A 259 -36.29 -32.42 -11.55
CA VAL A 259 -36.26 -31.41 -10.47
C VAL A 259 -35.58 -30.11 -10.89
N ASP A 260 -36.19 -28.98 -10.51
CA ASP A 260 -35.70 -27.61 -10.73
C ASP A 260 -35.43 -27.30 -12.23
N ASN A 261 -36.22 -27.84 -13.17
CA ASN A 261 -36.03 -27.60 -14.60
C ASN A 261 -36.75 -26.33 -15.11
N ALA A 262 -35.97 -25.28 -15.42
CA ALA A 262 -36.48 -23.95 -15.83
C ALA A 262 -37.44 -23.30 -14.79
N PRO A 263 -37.00 -23.15 -13.52
CA PRO A 263 -37.82 -22.59 -12.45
C PRO A 263 -38.17 -21.12 -12.71
N VAL A 264 -39.45 -20.76 -12.48
CA VAL A 264 -40.01 -19.45 -12.84
C VAL A 264 -39.66 -18.32 -11.87
N ASP A 265 -39.08 -18.66 -10.71
CA ASP A 265 -38.56 -17.75 -9.70
C ASP A 265 -37.05 -17.45 -9.84
N ALA A 266 -36.39 -18.04 -10.85
CA ALA A 266 -35.02 -17.72 -11.24
C ALA A 266 -34.95 -16.74 -12.43
N GLY A 267 -33.76 -16.21 -12.72
CA GLY A 267 -33.49 -15.33 -13.86
C GLY A 267 -33.70 -13.83 -13.61
N GLY A 268 -34.25 -13.43 -12.45
CA GLY A 268 -34.32 -12.04 -12.02
C GLY A 268 -32.96 -11.42 -11.71
N ALA A 269 -32.86 -10.09 -11.73
CA ALA A 269 -31.67 -9.38 -11.27
C ALA A 269 -31.56 -9.44 -9.73
N CYS A 270 -30.33 -9.42 -9.21
CA CYS A 270 -30.05 -9.41 -7.77
C CYS A 270 -28.76 -8.63 -7.46
N GLY A 271 -28.58 -8.24 -6.19
CA GLY A 271 -27.53 -7.29 -5.77
C GLY A 271 -28.16 -6.02 -5.23
N ALA A 272 -27.34 -5.14 -4.65
CA ALA A 272 -27.82 -3.93 -3.98
C ALA A 272 -28.04 -2.75 -4.95
N THR A 273 -27.11 -2.55 -5.90
CA THR A 273 -27.05 -1.39 -6.79
C THR A 273 -26.11 -1.67 -7.97
N ASP A 274 -26.20 -0.86 -9.02
CA ASP A 274 -25.28 -0.76 -10.18
C ASP A 274 -24.52 0.58 -10.22
N VAL A 275 -24.51 1.29 -9.09
CA VAL A 275 -23.75 2.53 -8.87
C VAL A 275 -22.27 2.20 -8.56
N GLY A 276 -21.36 3.03 -9.07
CA GLY A 276 -19.93 2.92 -8.75
C GLY A 276 -19.26 1.66 -9.31
N ALA A 277 -18.56 0.93 -8.45
CA ALA A 277 -17.96 -0.37 -8.74
C ALA A 277 -18.94 -1.55 -8.59
N CYS A 278 -20.13 -1.33 -8.02
CA CYS A 278 -21.14 -2.37 -7.87
C CYS A 278 -21.79 -2.78 -9.19
N ALA A 279 -22.31 -4.01 -9.22
CA ALA A 279 -23.04 -4.54 -10.36
C ALA A 279 -24.12 -5.51 -9.90
N PHE A 280 -25.27 -5.49 -10.57
CA PHE A 280 -26.28 -6.53 -10.41
C PHE A 280 -25.78 -7.87 -10.99
N GLY A 281 -26.04 -8.94 -10.26
CA GLY A 281 -25.96 -10.32 -10.74
C GLY A 281 -27.33 -10.85 -11.18
N THR A 282 -27.38 -12.15 -11.42
CA THR A 282 -28.60 -12.88 -11.78
C THR A 282 -28.93 -13.92 -10.72
N VAL A 283 -30.21 -14.04 -10.36
CA VAL A 283 -30.72 -15.13 -9.52
C VAL A 283 -30.67 -16.43 -10.32
N THR A 284 -29.94 -17.43 -9.82
CA THR A 284 -29.81 -18.75 -10.42
C THR A 284 -30.30 -19.81 -9.43
N CYS A 285 -30.95 -20.87 -9.92
CA CYS A 285 -31.28 -22.01 -9.07
C CYS A 285 -30.06 -22.94 -8.94
N GLN A 286 -29.66 -23.26 -7.71
CA GLN A 286 -28.58 -24.20 -7.43
C GLN A 286 -28.96 -25.10 -6.25
N ASN A 287 -29.24 -26.38 -6.53
CA ASN A 287 -29.66 -27.39 -5.55
C ASN A 287 -30.91 -26.97 -4.74
N GLY A 288 -31.98 -26.53 -5.41
CA GLY A 288 -33.20 -26.01 -4.78
C GLY A 288 -33.02 -24.77 -3.90
N ALA A 289 -32.01 -23.95 -4.19
CA ALA A 289 -31.84 -22.64 -3.56
C ALA A 289 -31.61 -21.55 -4.63
N LEU A 290 -32.31 -20.43 -4.48
CA LEU A 290 -32.08 -19.22 -5.27
C LEU A 290 -30.77 -18.56 -4.81
N VAL A 291 -29.75 -18.61 -5.66
CA VAL A 291 -28.41 -18.06 -5.41
C VAL A 291 -28.16 -16.90 -6.36
N CYS A 292 -27.81 -15.73 -5.81
CA CYS A 292 -27.37 -14.59 -6.60
C CYS A 292 -25.94 -14.81 -7.11
N VAL A 293 -25.75 -14.81 -8.43
CA VAL A 293 -24.45 -15.04 -9.07
C VAL A 293 -24.04 -13.83 -9.90
N GLY A 294 -22.78 -13.41 -9.76
CA GLY A 294 -22.20 -12.31 -10.54
C GLY A 294 -22.45 -10.91 -9.99
N ALA A 295 -23.14 -10.77 -8.86
CA ALA A 295 -23.30 -9.47 -8.21
C ALA A 295 -21.98 -9.02 -7.56
N VAL A 296 -21.65 -7.74 -7.76
CA VAL A 296 -20.59 -7.05 -7.01
C VAL A 296 -21.28 -6.13 -6.01
N GLY A 297 -21.04 -6.40 -4.72
CA GLY A 297 -21.62 -5.62 -3.62
C GLY A 297 -20.65 -4.57 -3.09
N PRO A 298 -21.16 -3.64 -2.26
CA PRO A 298 -20.37 -2.54 -1.73
C PRO A 298 -19.27 -3.01 -0.80
N SER A 299 -18.13 -2.33 -0.84
CA SER A 299 -16.92 -2.59 -0.07
C SER A 299 -16.33 -1.28 0.47
N PRO A 300 -15.45 -1.29 1.50
CA PRO A 300 -14.95 -0.04 2.06
C PRO A 300 -14.13 0.77 1.07
N GLU A 301 -14.43 2.07 0.97
CA GLU A 301 -13.77 3.05 0.11
C GLU A 301 -12.22 2.95 0.15
N GLN A 302 -11.63 2.85 -1.04
CA GLN A 302 -10.20 3.00 -1.25
C GLN A 302 -9.94 4.26 -2.06
N CYS A 303 -8.79 4.90 -1.85
CA CYS A 303 -8.38 6.06 -2.65
C CYS A 303 -7.93 5.61 -4.05
N ASN A 304 -8.87 5.28 -4.94
CA ASN A 304 -8.62 4.64 -6.23
C ASN A 304 -9.41 5.27 -7.41
N LYS A 305 -10.23 6.31 -7.16
CA LYS A 305 -11.16 6.98 -8.11
C LYS A 305 -12.39 6.17 -8.50
N LEU A 306 -12.70 5.12 -7.76
CA LEU A 306 -13.95 4.38 -7.86
C LEU A 306 -14.84 4.74 -6.66
N ASP A 307 -16.09 4.34 -6.77
CA ASP A 307 -17.08 4.39 -5.70
C ASP A 307 -17.26 2.92 -5.32
N ASP A 308 -16.42 2.47 -4.38
CA ASP A 308 -16.26 1.08 -3.94
C ASP A 308 -17.37 0.67 -2.96
N ASP A 309 -17.89 1.61 -2.18
CA ASP A 309 -19.02 1.42 -1.26
C ASP A 309 -20.39 1.68 -1.92
N CYS A 310 -20.37 2.18 -3.15
CA CYS A 310 -21.50 2.34 -4.06
C CYS A 310 -22.57 3.32 -3.53
N ASN A 311 -22.15 4.30 -2.72
CA ASN A 311 -23.03 5.36 -2.18
C ASN A 311 -23.33 6.48 -3.19
N GLY A 312 -22.59 6.55 -4.30
CA GLY A 312 -22.71 7.57 -5.34
C GLY A 312 -21.67 8.69 -5.28
N VAL A 313 -20.70 8.61 -4.35
CA VAL A 313 -19.62 9.58 -4.17
C VAL A 313 -18.27 8.87 -4.17
N VAL A 314 -17.38 9.27 -5.08
CA VAL A 314 -16.06 8.65 -5.26
C VAL A 314 -15.08 9.10 -4.18
N ASP A 315 -14.32 8.14 -3.63
CA ASP A 315 -13.24 8.30 -2.63
C ASP A 315 -13.72 8.95 -1.28
N ASP A 316 -15.02 8.95 -0.94
CA ASP A 316 -15.59 9.82 0.12
C ASP A 316 -15.39 9.34 1.57
N GLY A 317 -15.01 8.07 1.74
CA GLY A 317 -14.63 7.45 3.01
C GLY A 317 -13.23 6.85 3.02
N ALA A 318 -12.39 7.16 2.02
CA ALA A 318 -11.19 6.42 1.69
C ALA A 318 -10.25 6.16 2.88
N ALA A 319 -9.95 4.89 3.15
CA ALA A 319 -9.12 4.49 4.29
C ALA A 319 -7.73 5.17 4.27
N GLY A 320 -7.44 5.95 5.31
CA GLY A 320 -6.19 6.73 5.40
C GLY A 320 -6.30 8.18 4.91
N ALA A 321 -7.47 8.64 4.46
CA ALA A 321 -7.79 10.07 4.37
C ALA A 321 -8.32 10.61 5.71
N GLY A 322 -8.20 11.92 5.94
CA GLY A 322 -8.69 12.62 7.13
C GLY A 322 -7.87 12.40 8.41
N VAL A 323 -6.76 11.66 8.36
CA VAL A 323 -5.89 11.39 9.51
C VAL A 323 -4.67 12.31 9.51
N ALA A 324 -4.03 12.47 10.67
CA ALA A 324 -2.78 13.22 10.77
C ALA A 324 -1.65 12.52 10.00
N CYS A 325 -0.78 13.29 9.36
CA CYS A 325 0.36 12.80 8.58
C CYS A 325 1.58 13.72 8.77
N GLY A 326 2.79 13.17 8.58
CA GLY A 326 4.04 13.87 8.92
C GLY A 326 4.46 13.61 10.38
N THR A 327 5.21 14.55 10.96
CA THR A 327 5.76 14.50 12.33
C THR A 327 5.81 15.91 12.92
N ASP A 328 5.95 16.03 14.24
CA ASP A 328 6.26 17.26 14.98
C ASP A 328 7.69 17.27 15.57
N VAL A 329 8.57 16.43 15.01
CA VAL A 329 10.01 16.41 15.28
C VAL A 329 10.70 17.53 14.49
N GLY A 330 11.62 18.21 15.15
CA GLY A 330 12.41 19.28 14.55
C GLY A 330 11.54 20.43 14.05
N GLU A 331 11.78 20.80 12.80
CA GLU A 331 11.06 21.84 12.07
C GLU A 331 9.81 21.33 11.32
N CYS A 332 9.53 20.02 11.36
CA CYS A 332 8.32 19.47 10.73
C CYS A 332 7.05 19.82 11.49
N THR A 333 5.92 19.82 10.77
CA THR A 333 4.60 19.92 11.37
C THR A 333 3.63 18.91 10.76
N TYR A 334 2.71 18.40 11.58
CA TYR A 334 1.64 17.54 11.08
C TYR A 334 0.75 18.26 10.05
N GLY A 335 0.48 17.57 8.95
CA GLY A 335 -0.61 17.86 8.05
C GLY A 335 -1.80 16.93 8.25
N THR A 336 -2.80 17.06 7.39
CA THR A 336 -3.93 16.12 7.27
C THR A 336 -3.88 15.43 5.92
N SER A 337 -4.03 14.10 5.92
CA SER A 337 -4.09 13.30 4.72
C SER A 337 -5.41 13.52 3.96
N GLN A 338 -5.36 13.57 2.64
CA GLN A 338 -6.54 13.67 1.78
C GLN A 338 -6.36 12.77 0.56
N CYS A 339 -7.43 12.11 0.13
CA CYS A 339 -7.43 11.44 -1.17
C CYS A 339 -7.57 12.50 -2.27
N ILE A 340 -6.54 12.65 -3.12
CA ILE A 340 -6.56 13.61 -4.22
C ILE A 340 -6.10 12.89 -5.49
N GLY A 341 -7.05 12.64 -6.38
CA GLY A 341 -6.77 12.00 -7.67
C GLY A 341 -6.25 10.57 -7.52
N GLY A 342 -6.84 9.77 -6.62
CA GLY A 342 -6.49 8.37 -6.40
C GLY A 342 -5.12 8.14 -5.74
N VAL A 343 -4.63 9.14 -4.99
CA VAL A 343 -3.43 9.03 -4.14
C VAL A 343 -3.70 9.75 -2.82
N ILE A 344 -3.28 9.16 -1.70
CA ILE A 344 -3.30 9.84 -0.39
C ILE A 344 -2.14 10.85 -0.35
N VAL A 345 -2.47 12.13 -0.19
CA VAL A 345 -1.53 13.25 -0.13
C VAL A 345 -1.60 13.90 1.26
N CYS A 346 -0.45 14.21 1.86
CA CYS A 346 -0.40 14.98 3.11
C CYS A 346 -0.46 16.48 2.79
N LEU A 347 -1.46 17.20 3.33
CA LEU A 347 -1.62 18.65 3.12
C LEU A 347 -1.52 19.43 4.43
N GLY A 348 -0.90 20.60 4.36
CA GLY A 348 -0.82 21.56 5.48
C GLY A 348 0.32 21.35 6.47
N GLY A 349 1.08 20.25 6.36
CA GLY A 349 2.29 20.02 7.16
C GLY A 349 3.57 20.50 6.48
N LYS A 350 4.57 20.92 7.27
CA LYS A 350 5.97 21.06 6.82
C LYS A 350 6.61 19.68 6.89
N GLY A 351 7.03 19.16 5.74
CA GLY A 351 7.74 17.89 5.62
C GLY A 351 9.27 18.06 5.70
N PRO A 352 10.01 16.94 5.75
CA PRO A 352 11.45 16.96 5.90
C PRO A 352 12.14 17.56 4.66
N SER A 353 13.23 18.27 4.90
CA SER A 353 14.07 18.94 3.92
C SER A 353 15.54 18.63 4.17
N LEU A 354 16.46 19.04 3.28
CA LEU A 354 17.88 18.75 3.48
C LEU A 354 18.47 19.65 4.55
N GLU A 355 19.13 19.04 5.53
CA GLU A 355 19.87 19.71 6.61
C GLU A 355 20.77 20.85 6.11
N VAL A 356 20.64 21.99 6.78
CA VAL A 356 21.41 23.21 6.58
C VAL A 356 22.02 23.56 7.92
N CYS A 357 23.31 23.89 7.97
CA CYS A 357 23.95 24.28 9.22
C CYS A 357 23.30 25.54 9.84
N ASN A 358 22.35 25.35 10.77
CA ASN A 358 21.48 26.40 11.33
C ASN A 358 20.95 26.11 12.76
N THR A 359 21.36 24.99 13.40
CA THR A 359 20.90 24.45 14.70
C THR A 359 19.47 23.93 14.77
N LEU A 360 18.79 23.82 13.63
CA LEU A 360 17.47 23.21 13.52
C LEU A 360 17.60 21.77 12.97
N ASP A 361 16.51 21.04 13.07
CA ASP A 361 16.33 19.66 12.59
C ASP A 361 15.34 19.78 11.42
N ASP A 362 15.89 20.15 10.26
CA ASP A 362 15.21 20.46 8.99
C ASP A 362 14.79 19.19 8.23
N ASP A 363 15.44 18.05 8.45
CA ASP A 363 15.07 16.72 7.94
C ASP A 363 14.17 15.91 8.90
N CYS A 364 13.98 16.41 10.11
CA CYS A 364 13.05 15.90 11.12
C CYS A 364 13.38 14.48 11.62
N ASN A 365 14.67 14.08 11.58
CA ASN A 365 15.14 12.79 12.10
C ASN A 365 15.34 12.79 13.63
N GLY A 366 15.36 13.97 14.26
CA GLY A 366 15.56 14.14 15.71
C GLY A 366 16.97 14.58 16.11
N VAL A 367 17.82 14.90 15.14
CA VAL A 367 19.19 15.42 15.32
C VAL A 367 19.33 16.68 14.46
N ALA A 368 19.74 17.79 15.08
CA ALA A 368 20.01 19.02 14.35
C ALA A 368 21.41 19.00 13.72
N ASP A 369 21.55 19.60 12.52
CA ASP A 369 22.79 19.78 11.78
C ASP A 369 23.55 18.48 11.38
N ASP A 370 22.92 17.30 11.33
CA ASP A 370 23.56 16.07 10.82
C ASP A 370 23.51 15.98 9.28
N GLU A 371 24.45 15.26 8.66
CA GLU A 371 24.62 15.15 7.19
C GLU A 371 24.52 16.48 6.38
N THR A 372 24.74 17.63 7.03
CA THR A 372 24.52 18.99 6.48
C THR A 372 25.14 19.20 5.11
N LYS A 373 24.32 19.61 4.14
CA LYS A 373 24.71 19.69 2.70
C LYS A 373 25.81 20.72 2.40
N ASP A 374 26.12 21.61 3.35
CA ASP A 374 27.14 22.64 3.28
C ASP A 374 28.43 22.30 4.07
N SER A 375 28.50 21.11 4.68
CA SER A 375 29.70 20.55 5.31
C SER A 375 30.48 19.61 4.38
N GLY A 376 31.67 19.17 4.80
CA GLY A 376 32.50 18.17 4.12
C GLY A 376 33.32 18.68 2.94
N GLY A 377 33.06 19.90 2.44
CA GLY A 377 33.87 20.55 1.40
C GLY A 377 35.27 20.97 1.90
N PRO A 378 36.28 21.06 1.02
CA PRO A 378 37.60 21.58 1.40
C PRO A 378 37.56 23.10 1.63
N CYS A 379 38.42 23.59 2.53
CA CYS A 379 38.58 25.02 2.82
C CYS A 379 40.03 25.38 3.16
N GLY A 380 40.34 26.68 3.23
CA GLY A 380 41.70 27.17 3.41
C GLY A 380 42.57 27.01 2.16
N SER A 381 43.88 27.16 2.33
CA SER A 381 44.89 27.09 1.26
C SER A 381 46.03 26.17 1.69
N ASN A 382 46.76 25.60 0.71
CA ASN A 382 47.99 24.82 0.93
C ASN A 382 49.24 25.60 0.47
N ILE A 383 49.13 26.93 0.43
CA ILE A 383 50.15 27.89 0.01
C ILE A 383 50.70 28.58 1.26
N GLY A 384 51.99 28.89 1.28
CA GLY A 384 52.62 29.65 2.36
C GLY A 384 52.55 28.96 3.72
N ALA A 385 52.18 29.71 4.75
CA ALA A 385 51.99 29.24 6.12
C ALA A 385 50.64 28.53 6.34
N CYS A 386 49.70 28.62 5.37
CA CYS A 386 48.37 28.04 5.51
C CYS A 386 48.35 26.52 5.44
N LEU A 387 47.34 25.96 6.11
CA LEU A 387 46.97 24.56 6.01
C LEU A 387 45.53 24.44 5.50
N PRO A 388 45.24 23.52 4.57
CA PRO A 388 43.88 23.23 4.15
C PRO A 388 43.12 22.50 5.26
N GLY A 389 41.84 22.80 5.41
CA GLY A 389 40.91 22.15 6.33
C GLY A 389 39.67 21.62 5.64
N THR A 390 38.69 21.23 6.44
CA THR A 390 37.37 20.79 5.97
C THR A 390 36.28 21.68 6.58
N LEU A 391 35.30 22.07 5.77
CA LEU A 391 34.09 22.75 6.22
C LEU A 391 33.30 21.82 7.14
N ALA A 392 33.02 22.27 8.36
CA ALA A 392 32.19 21.55 9.32
C ALA A 392 31.12 22.49 9.88
N CYS A 393 29.94 21.95 10.17
CA CYS A 393 28.95 22.70 10.94
C CYS A 393 29.39 22.76 12.41
N VAL A 394 29.59 23.97 12.92
CA VAL A 394 29.95 24.26 14.30
C VAL A 394 28.94 25.27 14.85
N ALA A 395 28.07 24.81 15.73
CA ALA A 395 27.04 25.61 16.42
C ALA A 395 26.17 26.48 15.48
N GLY A 396 25.69 25.90 14.37
CA GLY A 396 24.86 26.62 13.37
C GLY A 396 25.63 27.58 12.47
N SER A 397 26.94 27.42 12.36
CA SER A 397 27.76 28.13 11.37
C SER A 397 28.77 27.19 10.71
N ILE A 398 28.99 27.37 9.40
CA ILE A 398 30.00 26.62 8.67
C ILE A 398 31.38 27.22 8.95
N GLU A 399 32.22 26.46 9.65
CA GLU A 399 33.59 26.83 10.00
C GLU A 399 34.62 25.94 9.26
N CYS A 400 35.82 26.48 9.03
CA CYS A 400 36.92 25.70 8.45
C CYS A 400 37.72 25.00 9.56
N VAL A 401 37.44 23.73 9.81
CA VAL A 401 38.07 22.95 10.88
C VAL A 401 39.34 22.27 10.38
N GLY A 402 40.42 22.38 11.16
CA GLY A 402 41.72 21.78 10.86
C GLY A 402 42.60 22.58 9.89
N GLY A 403 42.07 23.63 9.27
CA GLY A 403 42.84 24.55 8.44
C GLY A 403 43.43 25.72 9.23
N THR A 404 44.44 26.38 8.66
CA THR A 404 45.00 27.64 9.16
C THR A 404 44.77 28.71 8.09
N ALA A 405 44.11 29.80 8.48
CA ALA A 405 43.86 30.94 7.61
C ALA A 405 45.08 31.88 7.59
N GLY A 406 45.25 32.61 6.48
CA GLY A 406 46.35 33.55 6.31
C GLY A 406 46.27 34.73 7.28
N THR A 407 47.44 35.25 7.66
CA THR A 407 47.62 36.45 8.49
C THR A 407 48.41 37.50 7.71
N PRO A 408 48.28 38.81 8.02
CA PRO A 408 49.03 39.84 7.28
C PRO A 408 50.54 39.58 7.27
N GLU A 409 51.15 39.77 6.10
CA GLU A 409 52.58 39.56 5.84
C GLU A 409 53.49 40.16 6.92
N THR A 410 54.47 39.37 7.35
CA THR A 410 55.59 39.82 8.17
C THR A 410 56.88 39.58 7.40
N CYS A 411 57.84 40.52 7.44
CA CYS A 411 59.13 40.37 6.75
C CYS A 411 59.97 39.24 7.37
N ASN A 412 59.74 38.00 6.91
CA ASN A 412 60.27 36.78 7.50
C ASN A 412 60.64 35.69 6.45
N GLY A 413 60.33 35.91 5.17
CA GLY A 413 60.62 34.97 4.08
C GLY A 413 59.60 33.85 3.93
N ILE A 414 58.41 34.00 4.52
CA ILE A 414 57.24 33.12 4.44
C ILE A 414 56.09 33.95 3.85
N ASP A 415 55.23 33.28 3.09
CA ASP A 415 53.94 33.79 2.64
C ASP A 415 52.93 33.53 3.78
N ASP A 416 52.72 34.52 4.64
CA ASP A 416 51.89 34.45 5.85
C ASP A 416 50.40 34.63 5.51
N ASP A 417 50.06 35.42 4.48
CA ASP A 417 48.67 35.69 4.07
C ASP A 417 48.12 34.64 3.07
N CYS A 418 49.02 33.82 2.52
CA CYS A 418 48.79 32.68 1.64
C CYS A 418 48.30 33.04 0.23
N ASN A 419 48.62 34.25 -0.25
CA ASN A 419 48.26 34.74 -1.59
C ASN A 419 49.18 34.20 -2.70
N GLY A 420 50.33 33.61 -2.36
CA GLY A 420 51.30 33.05 -3.30
C GLY A 420 52.54 33.92 -3.55
N ALA A 421 52.62 35.09 -2.92
CA ALA A 421 53.82 35.93 -2.88
C ALA A 421 54.41 35.92 -1.46
N ILE A 422 55.74 35.97 -1.37
CA ILE A 422 56.47 36.00 -0.10
C ILE A 422 56.87 37.46 0.20
N ASP A 423 56.64 37.92 1.43
CA ASP A 423 56.95 39.26 1.93
C ASP A 423 56.34 40.40 1.06
N ASP A 424 55.11 40.22 0.56
CA ASP A 424 54.52 41.17 -0.39
C ASP A 424 54.01 42.47 0.27
N GLY A 425 53.96 43.56 -0.49
CA GLY A 425 53.56 44.88 0.02
C GLY A 425 54.59 45.61 0.91
N ASN A 426 55.83 45.09 1.06
CA ASN A 426 56.87 45.63 1.94
C ASN A 426 56.50 45.58 3.44
N PRO A 427 56.27 44.38 4.01
CA PRO A 427 55.79 44.23 5.37
C PRO A 427 56.82 44.74 6.38
N GLY A 428 56.38 45.53 7.35
CA GLY A 428 57.25 46.13 8.37
C GLY A 428 58.21 47.23 7.87
N GLY A 429 58.30 47.48 6.55
CA GLY A 429 59.13 48.53 5.98
C GLY A 429 58.48 49.91 5.97
N GLY A 430 59.12 50.86 5.29
CA GLY A 430 58.65 52.24 5.15
C GLY A 430 59.11 53.20 6.25
N ALA A 431 59.80 52.71 7.29
CA ALA A 431 60.48 53.56 8.26
C ALA A 431 61.76 54.18 7.65
N SER A 432 62.17 55.34 8.16
CA SER A 432 63.44 56.00 7.78
C SER A 432 64.63 55.32 8.46
N CYS A 433 65.72 55.11 7.72
CA CYS A 433 66.94 54.47 8.20
C CYS A 433 68.19 55.22 7.71
N GLY A 434 69.31 55.10 8.43
CA GLY A 434 70.49 55.93 8.19
C GLY A 434 70.38 57.30 8.86
N THR A 435 71.04 58.32 8.29
CA THR A 435 71.10 59.69 8.82
C THR A 435 71.09 60.71 7.69
N ASP A 436 70.55 61.90 7.93
CA ASP A 436 70.54 63.07 7.04
C ASP A 436 71.57 64.15 7.49
N VAL A 437 72.54 63.74 8.31
CA VAL A 437 73.64 64.59 8.79
C VAL A 437 74.75 64.66 7.73
N GLY A 438 75.26 65.86 7.48
CA GLY A 438 76.37 66.10 6.57
C GLY A 438 76.03 65.80 5.11
N SER A 439 76.82 64.91 4.50
CA SER A 439 76.69 64.44 3.12
C SER A 439 75.91 63.12 3.02
N CYS A 440 75.47 62.56 4.16
CA CYS A 440 74.65 61.36 4.16
C CYS A 440 73.21 61.68 3.75
N GLU A 441 72.59 60.70 3.10
CA GLU A 441 71.17 60.72 2.78
C GLU A 441 70.49 59.60 3.56
N ALA A 442 69.41 59.92 4.28
CA ALA A 442 68.60 58.91 4.94
C ALA A 442 67.82 58.09 3.91
N GLY A 443 67.86 56.77 4.05
CA GLY A 443 67.10 55.83 3.23
C GLY A 443 65.79 55.42 3.87
N THR A 444 65.13 54.44 3.25
CA THR A 444 63.88 53.84 3.73
C THR A 444 64.07 52.32 3.88
N GLU A 445 63.47 51.73 4.91
CA GLU A 445 63.47 50.29 5.11
C GLU A 445 62.59 49.58 4.08
N PHE A 446 63.17 48.60 3.39
CA PHE A 446 62.48 47.68 2.49
C PHE A 446 62.72 46.25 2.91
N CYS A 447 61.67 45.43 2.97
CA CYS A 447 61.80 44.00 3.10
C CYS A 447 62.40 43.43 1.81
N VAL A 448 63.57 42.80 1.94
CA VAL A 448 64.31 42.20 0.82
C VAL A 448 64.78 40.81 1.24
N GLY A 449 64.02 39.78 0.87
CA GLY A 449 64.33 38.37 1.14
C GLY A 449 64.23 38.00 2.62
N GLY A 450 63.08 38.29 3.25
CA GLY A 450 62.81 37.96 4.66
C GLY A 450 63.61 38.77 5.67
N SER A 451 64.09 39.97 5.31
CA SER A 451 64.74 40.89 6.24
C SER A 451 64.60 42.35 5.80
N LEU A 452 64.45 43.28 6.74
CA LEU A 452 64.44 44.71 6.47
C LEU A 452 65.86 45.19 6.14
N VAL A 453 65.98 45.83 4.98
CA VAL A 453 67.22 46.39 4.43
C VAL A 453 67.02 47.88 4.20
N CYS A 454 67.98 48.69 4.61
CA CYS A 454 67.94 50.13 4.33
C CYS A 454 68.32 50.40 2.87
N VAL A 455 67.38 50.91 2.07
CA VAL A 455 67.57 51.18 0.64
C VAL A 455 67.55 52.69 0.39
N GLY A 456 68.45 53.15 -0.49
CA GLY A 456 68.58 54.55 -0.86
C GLY A 456 69.43 55.39 0.10
N ALA A 457 69.89 54.83 1.22
CA ALA A 457 70.78 55.56 2.12
C ALA A 457 72.19 55.73 1.55
N VAL A 458 72.75 56.93 1.66
CA VAL A 458 74.19 57.16 1.53
C VAL A 458 74.76 57.11 2.95
N GLY A 459 75.49 56.04 3.25
CA GLY A 459 76.14 55.86 4.55
C GLY A 459 77.42 56.69 4.70
N PRO A 460 77.96 56.80 5.93
CA PRO A 460 79.13 57.62 6.22
C PRO A 460 80.35 57.15 5.43
N GLY A 461 80.99 58.10 4.75
CA GLY A 461 82.22 57.93 3.99
C GLY A 461 83.46 58.18 4.84
N SER A 462 84.52 58.66 4.19
CA SER A 462 85.73 59.16 4.83
C SER A 462 85.89 60.64 4.51
N GLU A 463 86.19 61.46 5.50
CA GLU A 463 86.42 62.90 5.36
C GLU A 463 87.40 63.28 4.23
N ILE A 464 86.94 64.16 3.35
CA ILE A 464 87.69 64.82 2.27
C ILE A 464 87.75 66.30 2.65
N CYS A 465 88.88 66.96 2.40
CA CYS A 465 89.01 68.40 2.68
C CYS A 465 88.31 69.22 1.59
N ASP A 466 86.99 69.33 1.67
CA ASP A 466 86.14 70.08 0.74
C ASP A 466 85.09 70.97 1.42
N GLY A 467 85.04 70.99 2.76
CA GLY A 467 84.09 71.78 3.55
C GLY A 467 82.74 71.10 3.73
N LEU A 468 82.58 69.84 3.32
CA LEU A 468 81.45 68.98 3.60
C LEU A 468 81.80 68.00 4.74
N ASP A 469 80.76 67.48 5.37
CA ASP A 469 80.83 66.43 6.40
C ASP A 469 80.54 65.11 5.68
N ASN A 470 81.56 64.35 5.31
CA ASN A 470 81.43 63.13 4.51
C ASN A 470 81.27 61.87 5.37
N ASP A 471 81.78 61.86 6.60
CA ASP A 471 81.60 60.77 7.57
C ASP A 471 80.38 60.93 8.50
N CYS A 472 79.65 62.05 8.33
CA CYS A 472 78.32 62.31 8.85
C CYS A 472 78.24 62.34 10.39
N ASP A 473 79.34 62.73 11.05
CA ASP A 473 79.41 62.90 12.50
C ASP A 473 78.89 64.26 13.00
N GLY A 474 78.63 65.19 12.06
CA GLY A 474 78.16 66.55 12.31
C GLY A 474 79.26 67.63 12.27
N VAL A 475 80.51 67.28 11.94
CA VAL A 475 81.64 68.22 11.92
C VAL A 475 82.49 68.05 10.65
N ALA A 476 82.20 68.87 9.63
CA ALA A 476 82.95 68.92 8.38
C ALA A 476 84.47 69.10 8.55
N ASP A 477 85.23 68.44 7.68
CA ASP A 477 86.69 68.41 7.58
C ASP A 477 87.44 67.88 8.83
N ASN A 478 86.76 67.31 9.83
CA ASN A 478 87.36 67.08 11.16
C ASN A 478 88.51 66.05 11.19
N LEU A 479 88.49 65.11 10.26
CA LEU A 479 89.47 64.04 10.04
C LEU A 479 90.03 64.06 8.60
N ALA A 480 89.76 65.13 7.85
CA ALA A 480 90.15 65.26 6.44
C ALA A 480 91.68 65.22 6.24
N VAL A 481 92.13 64.31 5.37
CA VAL A 481 93.56 64.09 5.10
C VAL A 481 94.04 64.94 3.92
N CYS A 482 94.95 65.87 4.19
CA CYS A 482 95.56 66.73 3.17
C CYS A 482 96.93 66.22 2.67
N PRO A 483 97.32 66.50 1.42
CA PRO A 483 98.65 66.14 0.92
C PRO A 483 99.79 66.94 1.57
N GLY A 484 100.85 66.23 1.99
CA GLY A 484 102.06 66.82 2.56
C GLY A 484 101.89 67.29 4.01
N ASP A 485 102.54 68.39 4.37
CA ASP A 485 102.44 69.03 5.70
C ASP A 485 101.26 70.04 5.79
N SER A 486 100.39 70.03 4.79
CA SER A 486 99.21 70.89 4.68
C SER A 486 98.11 70.45 5.64
N LYS A 487 97.34 71.39 6.19
CA LYS A 487 96.17 71.08 7.02
C LYS A 487 94.90 71.50 6.28
N CYS A 488 93.79 70.78 6.49
CA CYS A 488 92.50 71.28 6.06
C CYS A 488 92.12 72.52 6.88
N VAL A 489 91.84 73.62 6.18
CA VAL A 489 91.45 74.91 6.75
C VAL A 489 90.42 75.55 5.80
N GLU A 490 89.20 75.79 6.29
CA GLU A 490 88.12 76.42 5.53
C GLU A 490 87.83 75.71 4.18
N GLY A 491 87.67 74.38 4.21
CA GLY A 491 87.35 73.56 3.02
C GLY A 491 88.46 73.46 1.97
N THR A 492 89.70 73.83 2.30
CA THR A 492 90.86 73.66 1.41
C THR A 492 92.12 73.22 2.15
N CYS A 493 92.94 72.41 1.49
CA CYS A 493 94.25 72.02 2.01
C CYS A 493 95.23 73.19 1.91
N ALA A 494 95.45 73.87 3.04
CA ALA A 494 96.31 75.04 3.12
C ALA A 494 97.75 74.66 3.52
N GLU A 495 98.74 75.20 2.81
CA GLU A 495 100.16 75.11 3.22
C GLU A 495 100.41 75.92 4.50
N GLN A 496 101.41 75.52 5.30
CA GLN A 496 101.87 76.31 6.44
C GLN A 496 102.51 77.64 6.01
N CYS A 497 102.25 78.70 6.77
CA CYS A 497 102.88 80.00 6.56
C CYS A 497 104.40 79.93 6.73
N LYS A 498 105.12 80.54 5.79
CA LYS A 498 106.59 80.68 5.83
C LYS A 498 106.97 81.94 6.61
N PHE A 499 108.15 81.96 7.22
CA PHE A 499 108.64 83.14 7.94
C PHE A 499 109.14 84.21 6.96
N GLY A 500 108.55 85.41 6.99
CA GLY A 500 108.98 86.56 6.20
C GLY A 500 107.88 87.62 6.02
N GLU A 501 108.20 88.70 5.32
CA GLU A 501 107.25 89.78 4.96
C GLU A 501 106.14 89.29 4.00
N PHE A 502 106.44 88.24 3.22
CA PHE A 502 105.50 87.56 2.33
C PHE A 502 105.39 86.08 2.75
N PRO A 503 104.59 85.77 3.79
CA PRO A 503 104.54 84.44 4.40
C PRO A 503 103.83 83.38 3.53
N CYS A 504 103.07 83.81 2.51
CA CYS A 504 102.27 82.97 1.65
C CYS A 504 102.48 83.31 0.17
N PRO A 505 102.19 82.38 -0.77
CA PRO A 505 102.11 82.67 -2.20
C PRO A 505 101.19 83.86 -2.52
N GLY A 506 101.47 84.57 -3.60
CA GLY A 506 100.72 85.78 -3.98
C GLY A 506 99.23 85.52 -4.16
N GLY A 507 98.39 86.30 -3.47
CA GLY A 507 96.93 86.11 -3.41
C GLY A 507 96.43 85.38 -2.16
N GLN A 508 97.33 85.00 -1.24
CA GLN A 508 96.98 84.39 0.05
C GLN A 508 97.48 85.21 1.24
N VAL A 509 96.76 85.15 2.36
CA VAL A 509 97.15 85.71 3.67
C VAL A 509 97.42 84.58 4.66
N CYS A 510 98.33 84.83 5.60
CA CYS A 510 98.56 83.91 6.71
C CYS A 510 97.45 84.10 7.77
N LYS A 511 96.62 83.07 7.97
CA LYS A 511 95.59 83.03 9.02
C LYS A 511 95.81 81.77 9.85
N GLU A 512 95.92 81.93 11.16
CA GLU A 512 96.10 80.82 12.13
C GLU A 512 97.28 79.86 11.81
N GLY A 513 98.31 80.35 11.12
CA GLY A 513 99.51 79.59 10.77
C GLY A 513 99.46 78.89 9.40
N TYR A 514 98.36 79.03 8.65
CA TYR A 514 98.20 78.46 7.31
C TYR A 514 97.84 79.53 6.26
N CYS A 515 98.17 79.26 5.00
CA CYS A 515 97.97 80.17 3.88
C CYS A 515 96.59 80.01 3.25
N VAL A 516 95.68 80.92 3.59
CA VAL A 516 94.31 80.96 3.07
C VAL A 516 94.15 82.09 2.03
N PRO A 517 93.20 82.01 1.08
CA PRO A 517 92.96 83.06 0.09
C PRO A 517 92.74 84.46 0.71
N ALA A 518 93.34 85.49 0.10
CA ALA A 518 93.25 86.87 0.57
C ALA A 518 91.89 87.51 0.22
N THR A 519 91.07 87.83 1.21
CA THR A 519 89.87 88.66 1.01
C THR A 519 90.25 90.14 0.89
N CYS A 520 89.44 90.95 0.17
CA CYS A 520 89.72 92.38 -0.02
C CYS A 520 89.60 93.24 1.25
N ASP A 521 89.18 92.66 2.37
CA ASP A 521 88.94 93.38 3.64
C ASP A 521 90.23 93.97 4.25
N ASN A 522 91.39 93.42 3.89
CA ASN A 522 92.70 93.79 4.45
C ASN A 522 93.68 94.40 3.42
N VAL A 523 93.21 94.80 2.23
CA VAL A 523 94.07 95.31 1.15
C VAL A 523 93.79 96.79 0.88
N THR A 524 94.73 97.67 1.25
CA THR A 524 94.63 99.11 0.98
C THR A 524 95.36 99.48 -0.31
N CYS A 525 94.61 99.81 -1.36
CA CYS A 525 95.17 100.19 -2.66
C CYS A 525 95.52 101.69 -2.72
N GLN A 526 96.53 102.03 -3.52
CA GLN A 526 96.88 103.44 -3.76
C GLN A 526 95.80 104.14 -4.61
N PRO A 527 95.62 105.48 -4.49
CA PRO A 527 94.61 106.20 -5.26
C PRO A 527 94.75 105.98 -6.77
N GLY A 528 93.68 105.52 -7.42
CA GLY A 528 93.68 105.08 -8.82
C GLY A 528 93.80 103.56 -9.03
N TYR A 529 93.70 102.76 -7.96
CA TYR A 529 93.66 101.30 -7.99
C TYR A 529 92.54 100.75 -7.09
N SER A 530 91.82 99.74 -7.55
CA SER A 530 90.76 99.02 -6.83
C SER A 530 91.22 97.62 -6.42
N CYS A 531 90.76 97.11 -5.26
CA CYS A 531 91.01 95.72 -4.87
C CYS A 531 90.07 94.77 -5.65
N THR A 532 90.61 93.69 -6.20
CA THR A 532 89.84 92.56 -6.74
C THR A 532 90.56 91.27 -6.38
N GLN A 533 89.89 90.36 -5.69
CA GLN A 533 90.47 89.10 -5.15
C GLN A 533 91.83 89.30 -4.44
N GLY A 534 91.91 90.29 -3.55
CA GLY A 534 93.12 90.54 -2.75
C GLY A 534 94.27 91.24 -3.48
N VAL A 535 94.08 91.67 -4.73
CA VAL A 535 95.12 92.36 -5.53
C VAL A 535 94.63 93.74 -5.99
N CYS A 536 95.51 94.74 -5.92
CA CYS A 536 95.23 96.09 -6.41
C CYS A 536 95.47 96.21 -7.92
N VAL A 537 94.43 96.56 -8.68
CA VAL A 537 94.49 96.76 -10.14
C VAL A 537 94.12 98.19 -10.55
N PRO A 538 94.73 98.79 -11.59
CA PRO A 538 94.50 100.21 -11.92
C PRO A 538 93.09 100.46 -12.45
N ASP A 539 92.49 101.59 -12.08
CA ASP A 539 91.05 101.86 -12.30
C ASP A 539 90.66 102.10 -13.78
N ASN A 540 91.60 102.42 -14.69
CA ASN A 540 91.35 102.33 -16.16
C ASN A 540 92.60 102.57 -17.05
N PRO A 541 92.82 101.70 -18.05
CA PRO A 541 93.31 102.12 -19.37
C PRO A 541 92.24 101.95 -20.47
N MET A 542 92.08 102.98 -21.31
CA MET A 542 91.10 103.01 -22.40
C MET A 542 91.41 102.04 -23.55
N GLY A 543 90.41 101.25 -23.95
CA GLY A 543 89.94 101.21 -25.35
C GLY A 543 90.44 100.10 -26.30
N SER A 544 89.54 99.76 -27.25
CA SER A 544 89.68 98.76 -28.34
C SER A 544 89.48 97.29 -27.90
N GLY A 545 88.69 96.44 -28.56
CA GLY A 545 87.80 96.64 -29.72
C GLY A 545 87.58 95.34 -30.50
N GLY A 546 86.35 95.08 -30.97
CA GLY A 546 85.97 93.87 -31.75
C GLY A 546 85.60 92.66 -30.87
N ALA A 547 84.47 91.95 -30.99
CA ALA A 547 83.58 91.53 -32.09
C ALA A 547 83.89 90.13 -32.65
N GLY A 548 82.86 89.27 -32.67
CA GLY A 548 82.86 87.90 -33.21
C GLY A 548 82.81 86.80 -32.12
N GLY A 549 81.93 85.79 -32.17
CA GLY A 549 80.82 85.51 -33.09
C GLY A 549 80.59 84.01 -33.35
N ALA A 550 79.32 83.59 -33.53
CA ALA A 550 78.85 82.23 -33.89
C ALA A 550 79.18 81.10 -32.87
N GLY A 551 78.54 79.93 -32.86
CA GLY A 551 77.34 79.37 -33.54
C GLY A 551 76.67 78.36 -32.58
N GLY A 552 75.46 77.82 -32.79
CA GLY A 552 75.11 76.85 -33.85
C GLY A 552 75.74 75.47 -33.56
N ASP A 553 75.08 74.30 -33.59
CA ASP A 553 73.70 73.92 -33.93
C ASP A 553 73.44 72.47 -33.43
N GLY A 554 72.19 71.98 -33.51
CA GLY A 554 71.87 70.55 -33.55
C GLY A 554 71.53 69.90 -32.19
N GLY A 555 70.43 69.15 -32.01
CA GLY A 555 69.35 68.79 -32.93
C GLY A 555 69.36 67.31 -33.33
N ALA A 556 68.17 66.68 -33.27
CA ALA A 556 67.86 65.25 -33.48
C ALA A 556 68.47 64.28 -32.43
N GLY A 557 67.79 63.22 -32.00
CA GLY A 557 66.41 62.74 -32.21
C GLY A 557 66.12 61.66 -31.15
N GLY A 558 64.95 61.04 -31.00
CA GLY A 558 63.75 60.97 -31.84
C GLY A 558 63.08 59.60 -31.63
N ASN A 559 61.77 59.48 -31.91
CA ASN A 559 60.91 58.29 -31.69
C ASN A 559 60.63 57.88 -30.22
N GLY A 560 59.42 57.45 -29.85
CA GLY A 560 58.19 57.39 -30.66
C GLY A 560 56.93 56.99 -29.86
N SER A 561 55.90 57.83 -29.97
CA SER A 561 54.48 57.54 -30.27
C SER A 561 53.84 56.17 -29.94
N THR A 562 52.81 56.18 -29.09
CA THR A 562 51.36 55.85 -29.28
C THR A 562 50.65 56.13 -27.94
N GLY A 563 49.42 56.63 -27.78
CA GLY A 563 48.18 56.61 -28.57
C GLY A 563 47.18 55.62 -27.92
N GLY A 564 45.95 55.94 -27.49
CA GLY A 564 45.26 57.24 -27.35
C GLY A 564 43.78 57.11 -26.89
N ASN A 565 43.23 58.23 -26.38
CA ASN A 565 41.84 58.75 -26.38
C ASN A 565 40.57 57.86 -26.15
N GLY A 566 39.63 58.38 -25.33
CA GLY A 566 38.18 58.09 -25.33
C GLY A 566 37.62 57.42 -24.04
N GLY A 567 36.43 57.77 -23.50
CA GLY A 567 35.52 58.89 -23.79
C GLY A 567 34.02 58.60 -23.49
N GLY A 568 33.43 59.23 -22.45
CA GLY A 568 31.98 59.23 -22.12
C GLY A 568 31.41 57.90 -21.54
N GLY A 569 30.28 57.84 -20.84
CA GLY A 569 29.34 58.84 -20.29
C GLY A 569 28.27 58.08 -19.44
N ALA A 570 27.93 58.50 -18.21
CA ALA A 570 26.85 59.44 -17.84
C ALA A 570 25.52 58.77 -17.38
N THR A 571 24.91 59.35 -16.33
CA THR A 571 23.56 59.06 -15.74
C THR A 571 23.40 57.75 -14.92
N GLY A 572 22.65 57.70 -13.82
CA GLY A 572 22.02 58.78 -13.02
C GLY A 572 20.97 58.29 -11.99
N THR A 573 20.74 59.07 -10.92
CA THR A 573 19.64 58.96 -9.90
C THR A 573 19.63 57.71 -8.99
N GLY A 574 19.23 57.77 -7.70
CA GLY A 574 18.88 58.90 -6.82
C GLY A 574 18.33 58.41 -5.45
N THR A 575 18.29 59.28 -4.43
CA THR A 575 17.45 59.26 -3.18
C THR A 575 17.26 57.94 -2.38
N GLY A 576 17.36 57.88 -1.04
CA GLY A 576 17.63 58.88 -0.01
C GLY A 576 17.04 58.49 1.37
N ALA A 577 17.62 59.06 2.44
CA ALA A 577 17.06 59.24 3.81
C ALA A 577 16.70 58.04 4.72
N SER A 578 17.16 58.17 5.98
CA SER A 578 16.57 57.65 7.24
C SER A 578 16.50 56.12 7.46
N GLY A 579 16.49 55.61 8.69
CA GLY A 579 16.65 56.28 9.98
C GLY A 579 16.17 55.42 11.15
N GLN A 580 16.96 55.41 12.23
CA GLN A 580 16.64 55.00 13.61
C GLN A 580 15.56 53.94 13.87
N SER A 581 16.04 52.81 14.38
CA SER A 581 15.33 51.99 15.36
C SER A 581 14.73 52.84 16.50
N ASN A 582 13.48 52.55 16.89
CA ASN A 582 12.90 52.88 18.20
C ASN A 582 11.50 52.24 18.36
N ALA A 583 11.38 51.17 19.15
CA ALA A 583 10.13 50.79 19.82
C ALA A 583 10.40 49.77 20.94
N TRP A 584 10.56 50.23 22.17
CA TRP A 584 10.37 49.38 23.35
C TRP A 584 8.86 49.19 23.56
N GLY A 585 8.40 47.93 23.55
CA GLY A 585 7.00 47.57 23.78
C GLY A 585 6.86 46.66 25.00
N LEU A 586 6.61 47.25 26.17
CA LEU A 586 6.40 46.52 27.42
C LEU A 586 5.02 46.87 28.00
N ALA A 587 4.06 45.95 27.87
CA ALA A 587 2.75 45.97 28.53
C ALA A 587 2.27 44.51 28.67
N THR A 588 2.31 43.85 29.82
CA THR A 588 1.52 44.01 31.06
C THR A 588 0.05 43.61 30.95
N GLY A 589 -0.32 42.55 31.68
CA GLY A 589 -1.69 42.07 31.90
C GLY A 589 -1.73 40.53 31.90
N GLY A 590 -2.24 39.83 32.92
CA GLY A 590 -2.74 40.30 34.22
C GLY A 590 -3.65 39.25 34.88
N GLY A 591 -3.41 38.94 36.16
CA GLY A 591 -4.21 38.00 36.96
C GLY A 591 -3.85 36.51 36.79
N GLY A 592 -3.99 35.65 37.80
CA GLY A 592 -4.35 35.93 39.19
C GLY A 592 -4.70 34.66 39.99
N ALA A 593 -4.21 34.59 41.24
CA ALA A 593 -4.69 33.76 42.36
C ALA A 593 -4.84 32.22 42.18
N LEU A 594 -3.87 31.50 42.76
CA LEU A 594 -4.06 30.49 43.84
C LEU A 594 -5.31 29.59 43.81
N CYS A 595 -5.09 28.27 43.71
CA CYS A 595 -5.75 27.30 44.58
C CYS A 595 -4.93 26.00 44.67
N ALA A 596 -4.75 25.46 45.88
CA ALA A 596 -4.06 24.19 46.10
C ALA A 596 -5.07 23.07 46.36
N ALA A 597 -5.00 21.97 45.61
CA ALA A 597 -5.60 20.68 45.98
C ALA A 597 -5.04 19.52 45.15
N SER A 598 -4.57 18.48 45.86
CA SER A 598 -4.39 17.09 45.41
C SER A 598 -4.84 16.18 46.57
N PRO A 599 -5.17 14.88 46.40
CA PRO A 599 -5.30 14.09 45.16
C PRO A 599 -6.62 13.27 45.06
N SER A 600 -6.90 12.67 43.90
CA SER A 600 -7.89 11.58 43.69
C SER A 600 -7.62 10.91 42.32
N HIS A 601 -7.83 9.62 42.02
CA HIS A 601 -8.57 8.49 42.62
C HIS A 601 -7.68 7.18 42.57
N PHE A 602 -8.07 5.91 42.77
CA PHE A 602 -9.35 5.16 42.85
C PHE A 602 -9.21 3.90 43.75
N GLY A 603 -10.30 3.43 44.35
CA GLY A 603 -10.54 2.00 44.67
C GLY A 603 -11.60 1.42 43.72
N GLY A 604 -12.02 0.14 43.74
CA GLY A 604 -11.60 -1.01 44.54
C GLY A 604 -12.69 -2.11 44.63
N ARG A 605 -12.32 -3.37 44.35
CA ARG A 605 -12.98 -4.68 44.66
C ARG A 605 -14.23 -5.20 43.89
N ALA A 606 -14.06 -6.40 43.30
CA ALA A 606 -14.89 -7.63 43.49
C ALA A 606 -14.17 -8.88 42.85
N GLY A 607 -14.44 -10.16 43.18
CA GLY A 607 -15.24 -10.66 44.32
C GLY A 607 -15.36 -12.19 44.57
N GLY A 608 -14.96 -13.13 43.69
CA GLY A 608 -15.10 -14.59 43.90
C GLY A 608 -14.60 -15.44 42.71
N ALA A 609 -14.02 -16.65 42.78
CA ALA A 609 -13.91 -17.75 43.75
C ALA A 609 -14.49 -19.06 43.14
N ALA A 610 -13.62 -19.98 42.71
CA ALA A 610 -13.94 -21.38 42.43
C ALA A 610 -12.70 -22.26 42.64
N MET A 611 -12.88 -23.44 43.22
CA MET A 611 -11.82 -24.35 43.68
C MET A 611 -12.19 -25.76 43.19
N THR A 612 -11.27 -26.46 42.53
CA THR A 612 -11.52 -27.83 42.04
C THR A 612 -10.34 -28.75 42.38
N LEU A 613 -10.64 -29.87 43.04
CA LEU A 613 -9.67 -30.90 43.42
C LEU A 613 -9.37 -31.86 42.25
N LEU A 614 -8.13 -32.36 42.21
CA LEU A 614 -7.73 -33.55 41.46
C LEU A 614 -8.14 -34.82 42.21
N LEU A 615 -8.58 -35.85 41.47
CA LEU A 615 -8.41 -37.26 41.80
C LEU A 615 -8.35 -38.09 40.50
N ALA A 616 -7.76 -39.28 40.56
CA ALA A 616 -7.09 -39.89 39.40
C ALA A 616 -7.51 -41.35 39.10
N ALA A 617 -6.97 -41.87 37.98
CA ALA A 617 -6.86 -43.28 37.58
C ALA A 617 -8.12 -44.02 37.12
N SER A 618 -8.08 -45.06 36.26
CA SER A 618 -7.09 -45.54 35.26
C SER A 618 -7.68 -46.75 34.50
N ALA A 619 -7.61 -46.80 33.16
CA ALA A 619 -7.62 -48.07 32.40
C ALA A 619 -7.19 -47.89 30.92
N PHE A 620 -6.16 -48.64 30.50
CA PHE A 620 -5.82 -48.94 29.09
C PHE A 620 -6.91 -49.88 28.47
N VAL A 621 -7.10 -50.04 27.16
CA VAL A 621 -6.17 -50.70 26.20
C VAL A 621 -6.50 -50.41 24.72
N ALA A 622 -5.44 -50.09 23.95
CA ALA A 622 -5.17 -50.32 22.52
C ALA A 622 -6.18 -50.02 21.37
N ARG A 623 -5.82 -48.97 20.61
CA ARG A 623 -5.46 -48.96 19.15
C ARG A 623 -6.46 -49.47 18.09
N ARG A 624 -6.83 -48.56 17.18
CA ARG A 624 -6.13 -48.38 15.86
C ARG A 624 -6.26 -46.93 15.34
N ARG A 625 -5.26 -46.48 14.57
CA ARG A 625 -5.15 -45.15 13.90
C ARG A 625 -6.00 -45.18 12.61
N GLY A 626 -6.50 -44.09 12.01
CA GLY A 626 -6.45 -42.63 12.19
C GLY A 626 -7.09 -41.98 10.94
N PRO A 627 -6.71 -40.77 10.49
CA PRO A 627 -6.79 -39.45 11.12
C PRO A 627 -7.90 -38.55 10.50
N ARG A 628 -8.36 -37.51 11.21
CA ARG A 628 -8.95 -36.30 10.59
C ARG A 628 -8.38 -35.04 11.28
N ARG A 629 -8.00 -34.05 10.46
CA ARG A 629 -7.84 -32.64 10.85
C ARG A 629 -9.24 -32.13 11.24
N SER A 630 -9.44 -31.47 12.39
CA SER A 630 -9.09 -30.07 12.66
C SER A 630 -9.79 -29.10 11.71
N ALA A 631 -11.05 -28.80 12.05
CA ALA A 631 -11.39 -27.43 12.47
C ALA A 631 -11.39 -27.44 14.01
#